data_AF-A0A933RP65-F1
#
_entry.id   AF-A0A933RP65-F1
#
_cell.length_a   1.000
_cell.length_b   1.000
_cell.length_c   1.000
_cell.angle_alpha   90.00
_cell.angle_beta   90.00
_cell.angle_gamma   90.00
#
_symmetry.space_group_name_H-M   'P 1'
#
loop_
_entity.id
_entity.type
_entity.pdbx_description
1 polymer ?
#
loop_
_entity_poly.entity_id
_entity_poly.type
_entity_poly.pdbx_seq_one_letter_code
_entity_poly.pdbx_strand_id
1 'polypeptide(L)'
;MPVVVWDYLRILIAPIHLCADYVVGLRHDLTAMVLVAIESLLILCGGIGVLIIKRRPGGFFAAWVFLSLLPVLQIIPISVMKAERFLYLPSVGFCALAGLLGACIYARTAGSASGGETHTRPRLCILAFVMIVLALSFRTIKRNTAWKDEFTLYRVTASCAPGNFRVQYNLGNAYFRRGDIANALAHTETAFRLRPDFPQVSYNLGLMYATVGRLGEAEAMYRKAIESDPAYARAHNNLAAILFSRGRLEEAGSEWSRALALDPGMEQAKEGLRLLDQSGR
;
A
#
# COMPACT_ATOMS: atom_id res chain seq x y z
N MET A 1 0.24 -11.67 15.27
CA MET A 1 -0.10 -10.24 15.42
C MET A 1 0.98 -9.33 16.04
N PRO A 2 2.09 -9.76 16.69
CA PRO A 2 3.02 -8.77 17.26
C PRO A 2 3.56 -7.83 16.18
N VAL A 3 3.80 -8.30 14.95
CA VAL A 3 4.38 -7.47 13.88
C VAL A 3 3.53 -6.25 13.50
N VAL A 4 2.21 -6.37 13.31
CA VAL A 4 1.39 -5.24 12.82
C VAL A 4 1.12 -4.21 13.92
N VAL A 5 0.75 -4.66 15.12
CA VAL A 5 0.59 -3.77 16.29
C VAL A 5 1.93 -3.10 16.61
N TRP A 6 3.00 -3.89 16.69
CA TRP A 6 4.35 -3.38 16.94
C TRP A 6 4.77 -2.40 15.87
N ASP A 7 4.48 -2.67 14.61
CA ASP A 7 4.77 -1.74 13.54
C ASP A 7 4.00 -0.43 13.68
N TYR A 8 2.71 -0.48 14.02
CA TYR A 8 1.93 0.73 14.23
C TYR A 8 2.40 1.53 15.45
N LEU A 9 2.70 0.85 16.56
CA LEU A 9 3.29 1.47 17.75
C LEU A 9 4.69 2.04 17.44
N ARG A 10 5.51 1.31 16.67
CA ARG A 10 6.82 1.77 16.20
C ARG A 10 6.68 3.02 15.34
N ILE A 11 5.71 3.07 14.43
CA ILE A 11 5.48 4.25 13.59
C ILE A 11 4.97 5.44 14.42
N LEU A 12 4.12 5.21 15.43
CA LEU A 12 3.66 6.24 16.37
C LEU A 12 4.83 6.85 17.17
N ILE A 13 5.73 6.02 17.68
CA ILE A 13 6.88 6.46 18.48
C ILE A 13 7.99 7.05 17.59
N ALA A 14 8.27 6.39 16.47
CA ALA A 14 9.36 6.68 15.57
C ALA A 14 8.90 6.54 14.11
N PRO A 15 8.33 7.61 13.50
CA PRO A 15 7.81 7.59 12.13
C PRO A 15 8.95 7.61 11.10
N ILE A 16 9.68 6.50 11.02
CA ILE A 16 10.85 6.27 10.15
C ILE A 16 10.51 5.16 9.15
N HIS A 17 10.99 5.33 7.91
CA HIS A 17 10.72 4.43 6.78
C HIS A 17 9.24 4.29 6.48
N LEU A 18 8.58 5.44 6.44
CA LEU A 18 7.18 5.55 6.07
C LEU A 18 6.96 5.03 4.63
N CYS A 19 5.88 4.28 4.39
CA CYS A 19 5.51 3.63 3.14
C CYS A 19 4.01 3.84 2.84
N ALA A 20 3.64 4.10 1.59
CA ALA A 20 2.22 4.32 1.24
C ALA A 20 1.40 3.01 1.26
N ASP A 21 2.02 1.90 0.85
CA ASP A 21 1.43 0.55 0.85
C ASP A 21 2.48 -0.46 1.35
N TYR A 22 2.27 -1.00 2.56
CA TYR A 22 3.17 -1.95 3.18
C TYR A 22 2.85 -3.40 2.78
N VAL A 23 3.89 -4.23 2.63
CA VAL A 23 3.71 -5.69 2.59
C VAL A 23 3.56 -6.20 4.01
N VAL A 24 2.44 -6.84 4.31
CA VAL A 24 2.23 -7.58 5.56
C VAL A 24 1.92 -9.02 5.20
N GLY A 25 2.74 -9.95 5.68
CA GLY A 25 2.46 -11.38 5.51
C GLY A 25 1.24 -11.79 6.33
N LEU A 26 0.22 -12.35 5.68
CA LEU A 26 -0.91 -12.97 6.38
C LEU A 26 -0.43 -14.24 7.06
N ARG A 27 -0.63 -14.34 8.37
CA ARG A 27 -0.61 -15.64 9.06
C ARG A 27 -2.06 -16.12 9.12
N HIS A 28 -2.38 -17.19 8.42
CA HIS A 28 -3.71 -17.82 8.43
C HIS A 28 -3.94 -18.75 9.63
N ASP A 29 -3.11 -18.67 10.67
CA ASP A 29 -3.23 -19.51 11.86
C ASP A 29 -4.35 -18.99 12.78
N LEU A 30 -5.48 -19.70 12.79
CA LEU A 30 -6.67 -19.39 13.60
C LEU A 30 -6.34 -19.29 15.09
N THR A 31 -5.45 -20.15 15.58
CA THR A 31 -5.01 -20.18 16.98
C THR A 31 -4.31 -18.88 17.35
N ALA A 32 -3.40 -18.41 16.48
CA ALA A 32 -2.73 -17.14 16.64
C ALA A 32 -3.70 -15.95 16.52
N MET A 33 -4.77 -16.03 15.71
CA MET A 33 -5.79 -14.98 15.62
C MET A 33 -6.62 -14.87 16.92
N VAL A 34 -7.04 -16.01 17.48
CA VAL A 34 -7.86 -16.05 18.71
C VAL A 34 -7.06 -15.58 19.92
N LEU A 35 -5.84 -16.08 20.13
CA LEU A 35 -4.97 -15.68 21.25
C LEU A 35 -4.77 -14.15 21.29
N VAL A 36 -4.63 -13.57 20.11
CA VAL A 36 -4.40 -12.16 19.91
C VAL A 36 -5.63 -11.31 20.16
N ALA A 37 -6.81 -11.78 19.75
CA ALA A 37 -8.07 -11.12 20.07
C ALA A 37 -8.24 -11.05 21.59
N ILE A 38 -7.85 -12.13 22.30
CA ILE A 38 -7.83 -12.18 23.77
C ILE A 38 -6.83 -11.17 24.35
N GLU A 39 -5.58 -11.12 23.89
CA GLU A 39 -4.57 -10.16 24.37
C GLU A 39 -5.02 -8.70 24.18
N SER A 40 -5.56 -8.37 23.00
CA SER A 40 -6.06 -7.02 22.70
C SER A 40 -7.24 -6.65 23.59
N LEU A 41 -8.14 -7.60 23.85
CA LEU A 41 -9.27 -7.44 24.76
C LEU A 41 -8.79 -7.26 26.22
N LEU A 42 -7.78 -7.99 26.67
CA LEU A 42 -7.20 -7.85 28.01
C LEU A 42 -6.54 -6.49 28.21
N ILE A 43 -5.78 -5.98 27.23
CA ILE A 43 -5.18 -4.64 27.28
C ILE A 43 -6.28 -3.57 27.34
N LEU A 44 -7.33 -3.73 26.53
CA LEU A 44 -8.48 -2.82 26.52
C LEU A 44 -9.22 -2.83 27.87
N CYS A 45 -9.55 -4.01 28.39
CA CYS A 45 -10.20 -4.18 29.69
C CYS A 45 -9.34 -3.65 30.84
N GLY A 46 -8.02 -3.85 30.80
CA GLY A 46 -7.09 -3.30 31.79
C GLY A 46 -7.04 -1.77 31.75
N GLY A 47 -6.97 -1.18 30.54
CA GLY A 47 -7.02 0.27 30.36
C GLY A 47 -8.32 0.89 30.87
N ILE A 48 -9.45 0.28 30.53
CA ILE A 48 -10.79 0.66 31.03
C ILE A 48 -10.88 0.49 32.55
N GLY A 49 -10.34 -0.60 33.10
CA GLY A 49 -10.30 -0.87 34.53
C GLY A 49 -9.51 0.19 35.30
N VAL A 50 -8.34 0.61 34.80
CA VAL A 50 -7.55 1.71 35.38
C VAL A 50 -8.32 3.04 35.31
N LEU A 51 -9.06 3.26 34.23
CA LEU A 51 -9.94 4.41 34.04
C LEU A 51 -11.03 4.49 35.10
N ILE A 52 -11.74 3.37 35.31
CA ILE A 52 -12.84 3.26 36.27
C ILE A 52 -12.32 3.37 37.70
N ILE A 53 -11.22 2.68 38.02
CA ILE A 53 -10.68 2.57 39.39
C ILE A 53 -9.93 3.84 39.81
N LYS A 54 -9.11 4.43 38.94
CA LYS A 54 -8.23 5.55 39.30
C LYS A 54 -8.71 6.91 38.83
N ARG A 55 -9.78 6.99 38.00
CA ARG A 55 -10.25 8.22 37.35
C ARG A 55 -9.12 9.05 36.72
N ARG A 56 -8.11 8.37 36.17
CA ARG A 56 -6.93 9.01 35.57
C ARG A 56 -7.17 9.20 34.07
N PRO A 57 -6.98 10.41 33.52
CA PRO A 57 -7.15 10.66 32.09
C PRO A 57 -6.18 9.82 31.22
N GLY A 58 -5.01 9.43 31.76
CA GLY A 58 -4.07 8.56 31.05
C GLY A 58 -4.62 7.18 30.69
N GLY A 59 -5.51 6.60 31.52
CA GLY A 59 -6.14 5.30 31.21
C GLY A 59 -7.03 5.38 29.97
N PHE A 60 -7.72 6.51 29.79
CA PHE A 60 -8.58 6.75 28.63
C PHE A 60 -7.79 6.81 27.35
N PHE A 61 -6.74 7.63 27.32
CA PHE A 61 -5.94 7.77 26.11
C PHE A 61 -5.15 6.50 25.78
N ALA A 62 -4.74 5.72 26.78
CA ALA A 62 -4.17 4.39 26.56
C ALA A 62 -5.18 3.44 25.91
N ALA A 63 -6.40 3.34 26.45
CA ALA A 63 -7.46 2.53 25.85
C ALA A 63 -7.82 3.01 24.43
N TRP A 64 -7.86 4.32 24.20
CA TRP A 64 -8.15 4.93 22.90
C TRP A 64 -7.16 4.48 21.82
N VAL A 65 -5.85 4.46 22.10
CA VAL A 65 -4.82 4.01 21.14
C VAL A 65 -5.11 2.60 20.63
N PHE A 66 -5.40 1.66 21.54
CA PHE A 66 -5.67 0.27 21.16
C PHE A 66 -7.05 0.10 20.51
N LEU A 67 -8.08 0.74 21.07
CA LEU A 67 -9.45 0.66 20.55
C LEU A 67 -9.52 1.19 19.11
N SER A 68 -8.88 2.33 18.84
CA SER A 68 -8.86 2.92 17.50
C SER A 68 -8.00 2.14 16.50
N LEU A 69 -7.06 1.31 16.97
CA LEU A 69 -6.30 0.40 16.12
C LEU A 69 -7.07 -0.88 15.77
N LEU A 70 -8.01 -1.34 16.59
CA LEU A 70 -8.70 -2.64 16.42
C LEU A 70 -9.14 -2.95 14.98
N PRO A 71 -9.77 -2.02 14.21
CA PRO A 71 -10.22 -2.32 12.86
C PRO A 71 -9.08 -2.63 11.87
N VAL A 72 -7.87 -2.16 12.15
CA VAL A 72 -6.71 -2.23 11.25
C VAL A 72 -5.63 -3.19 11.74
N LEU A 73 -5.85 -3.85 12.89
CA LEU A 73 -4.95 -4.89 13.39
C LEU A 73 -5.03 -6.21 12.61
N GLN A 74 -5.92 -6.29 11.61
CA GLN A 74 -6.12 -7.48 10.78
C GLN A 74 -6.47 -8.74 11.61
N ILE A 75 -7.25 -8.57 12.69
CA ILE A 75 -7.79 -9.69 13.50
C ILE A 75 -8.58 -10.65 12.61
N ILE A 76 -9.42 -10.07 11.74
CA ILE A 76 -10.06 -10.77 10.63
C ILE A 76 -9.37 -10.27 9.36
N PRO A 77 -8.55 -11.09 8.69
CA PRO A 77 -7.81 -10.65 7.52
C PRO A 77 -8.73 -10.56 6.30
N ILE A 78 -9.40 -9.41 6.12
CA ILE A 78 -10.25 -9.15 4.96
C ILE A 78 -9.41 -8.75 3.74
N SER A 79 -8.26 -8.10 3.93
CA SER A 79 -7.30 -7.81 2.85
C SER A 79 -5.89 -7.48 3.37
N VAL A 80 -4.88 -7.64 2.50
CA VAL A 80 -3.46 -7.33 2.75
C VAL A 80 -3.20 -5.81 2.68
N MET A 81 -3.85 -5.02 3.54
CA MET A 81 -3.65 -3.57 3.55
C MET A 81 -3.26 -3.07 4.94
N LYS A 82 -2.00 -2.66 5.05
CA LYS A 82 -1.50 -1.79 6.13
C LYS A 82 -1.12 -0.47 5.49
N ALA A 83 -1.64 0.61 6.06
CA ALA A 83 -1.36 1.97 5.59
C ALA A 83 -1.23 2.92 6.78
N GLU A 84 -0.43 3.97 6.60
CA GLU A 84 -0.14 5.00 7.61
C GLU A 84 -1.38 5.83 7.93
N ARG A 85 -2.24 6.01 6.93
CA ARG A 85 -3.49 6.78 7.06
C ARG A 85 -4.37 6.29 8.21
N PHE A 86 -4.20 5.06 8.68
CA PHE A 86 -4.96 4.50 9.78
C PHE A 86 -4.46 4.93 11.17
N LEU A 87 -3.29 5.59 11.26
CA LEU A 87 -2.75 6.09 12.52
C LEU A 87 -3.34 7.42 12.99
N TYR A 88 -4.16 8.09 12.19
CA TYR A 88 -4.74 9.38 12.57
C TYR A 88 -5.53 9.32 13.89
N LEU A 89 -6.42 8.35 14.09
CA LEU A 89 -7.17 8.20 15.36
C LEU A 89 -6.28 7.74 16.52
N PRO A 90 -5.41 6.71 16.37
CA PRO A 90 -4.47 6.34 17.43
C PRO A 90 -3.52 7.46 17.84
N SER A 91 -3.11 8.33 16.89
CA SER A 91 -2.18 9.43 17.16
C SER A 91 -2.74 10.44 18.16
N VAL A 92 -4.06 10.63 18.23
CA VAL A 92 -4.70 11.53 19.21
C VAL A 92 -4.43 11.03 20.63
N GLY A 93 -4.68 9.75 20.89
CA GLY A 93 -4.41 9.14 22.19
C GLY A 93 -2.92 9.14 22.52
N PHE A 94 -2.06 8.86 21.55
CA PHE A 94 -0.61 8.90 21.71
C PHE A 94 -0.09 10.30 22.10
N CYS A 95 -0.52 11.35 21.37
CA CYS A 95 -0.16 12.73 21.65
C CYS A 95 -0.65 13.19 23.03
N ALA A 96 -1.86 12.80 23.44
CA ALA A 96 -2.39 13.12 24.76
C ALA A 96 -1.58 12.47 25.89
N LEU A 97 -1.18 11.19 25.72
CA LEU A 97 -0.31 10.50 26.67
C LEU A 97 1.07 11.17 26.77
N ALA A 98 1.66 11.55 25.64
CA ALA A 98 2.94 12.26 25.60
C ALA A 98 2.83 13.62 26.32
N GLY A 99 1.74 14.35 26.14
CA GLY A 99 1.46 15.60 26.84
C GLY A 99 1.31 15.42 28.35
N LEU A 100 0.57 14.41 28.80
CA LEU A 100 0.42 14.08 30.22
C LEU A 100 1.75 13.69 30.87
N LEU A 101 2.58 12.90 30.17
CA LEU A 101 3.92 12.53 30.61
C LEU A 101 4.82 13.77 30.72
N GLY A 102 4.81 14.64 29.70
CA GLY A 102 5.55 15.89 29.70
C GLY A 102 5.15 16.81 30.86
N ALA A 103 3.85 16.95 31.13
CA ALA A 103 3.33 17.73 32.26
C ALA A 103 3.78 17.14 33.62
N CYS A 104 3.81 15.81 33.75
CA CYS A 104 4.29 15.14 34.97
C CYS A 104 5.79 15.35 35.19
N ILE A 105 6.61 15.24 34.13
CA ILE A 105 8.06 15.50 34.19
C ILE A 105 8.30 16.97 34.53
N TYR A 106 7.55 17.88 33.92
CA TYR A 106 7.62 19.32 34.19
C TYR A 106 7.29 19.64 35.66
N ALA A 107 6.19 19.11 36.19
CA ALA A 107 5.79 19.34 37.58
C ALA A 107 6.84 18.82 38.59
N ARG A 108 7.45 17.66 38.33
CA ARG A 108 8.51 17.09 39.19
C ARG A 108 9.81 17.89 39.14
N THR A 109 10.20 18.36 37.95
CA THR A 109 11.44 19.15 37.77
C THR A 109 11.29 20.57 38.29
N ALA A 110 10.10 21.16 38.20
CA ALA A 110 9.78 22.47 38.77
C ALA A 110 9.73 22.45 40.31
N GLY A 111 9.18 21.39 40.92
CA GLY A 111 9.08 21.25 42.38
C GLY A 111 10.41 20.97 43.11
N SER A 112 11.45 20.52 42.41
CA SER A 112 12.77 20.22 42.98
C SER A 112 13.73 21.43 43.04
N ALA A 113 13.31 22.59 42.53
CA ALA A 113 14.17 23.78 42.41
C ALA A 113 13.94 24.77 43.56
N SER A 114 14.44 24.45 44.76
CA SER A 114 14.46 25.35 45.92
C SER A 114 15.74 26.18 46.04
N GLY A 115 16.49 26.40 44.96
CA GLY A 115 17.70 27.23 44.98
C GLY A 115 18.09 27.79 43.61
N GLY A 116 18.05 29.12 43.48
CA GLY A 116 18.84 29.98 42.57
C GLY A 116 18.72 29.85 41.04
N GLU A 117 18.55 28.66 40.47
CA GLU A 117 18.66 28.39 39.02
C GLU A 117 17.30 28.08 38.34
N THR A 118 16.24 28.77 38.76
CA THR A 118 14.85 28.37 38.50
C THR A 118 14.33 28.64 37.07
N HIS A 119 14.92 29.57 36.31
CA HIS A 119 14.38 29.97 35.00
C HIS A 119 15.01 29.29 33.77
N THR A 120 16.19 28.69 33.89
CA THR A 120 16.92 28.16 32.72
C THR A 120 16.36 26.82 32.25
N ARG A 121 15.95 25.94 33.17
CA ARG A 121 15.38 24.61 32.90
C ARG A 121 14.05 24.64 32.12
N PRO A 122 13.03 25.45 32.47
CA PRO A 122 11.80 25.51 31.68
C PRO A 122 12.04 26.06 30.27
N ARG A 123 12.95 27.03 30.11
CA ARG A 123 13.35 27.56 28.79
C ARG A 123 14.00 26.49 27.93
N LEU A 124 14.87 25.64 28.51
CA LEU A 124 15.48 24.50 27.81
C LEU A 124 14.44 23.46 27.39
N CYS A 125 13.46 23.14 28.24
CA CYS A 125 12.37 22.21 27.89
C CYS A 125 11.49 22.76 26.76
N ILE A 126 11.15 24.05 26.79
CA ILE A 126 10.39 24.72 25.73
C ILE A 126 11.21 24.73 24.43
N LEU A 127 12.49 25.10 24.51
CA LEU A 127 13.39 25.09 23.35
C LEU A 127 13.51 23.70 22.74
N ALA A 128 13.71 22.66 23.56
CA ALA A 128 13.74 21.27 23.10
C ALA A 128 12.44 20.86 22.43
N PHE A 129 11.28 21.21 23.01
CA PHE A 129 9.98 20.96 22.40
C PHE A 129 9.82 21.66 21.06
N VAL A 130 10.17 22.95 20.95
CA VAL A 130 10.14 23.71 19.69
C VAL A 130 11.05 23.07 18.65
N MET A 131 12.27 22.67 19.02
CA MET A 131 13.21 21.98 18.12
C MET A 131 12.65 20.64 17.62
N ILE A 132 11.99 19.86 18.48
CA ILE A 132 11.32 18.61 18.08
C ILE A 132 10.18 18.91 17.08
N VAL A 133 9.35 19.91 17.36
CA VAL A 133 8.24 20.29 16.45
C VAL A 133 8.78 20.75 15.10
N LEU A 134 9.84 21.57 15.07
CA LEU A 134 10.47 22.01 13.82
C LEU A 134 11.06 20.83 13.05
N ALA A 135 11.75 19.91 13.72
CA ALA A 135 12.32 18.72 13.11
C ALA A 135 11.23 17.80 12.52
N LEU A 136 10.14 17.55 13.26
CA LEU A 136 9.00 16.77 12.78
C LEU A 136 8.29 17.48 11.61
N SER A 137 8.11 18.80 11.67
CA SER A 137 7.52 19.60 10.60
C SER A 137 8.33 19.51 9.31
N PHE A 138 9.65 19.67 9.40
CA PHE A 138 10.55 19.49 8.26
C PHE A 138 10.46 18.08 7.66
N ARG A 139 10.43 17.05 8.52
CA ARG A 139 10.25 15.65 8.07
C ARG A 139 8.91 15.44 7.37
N THR A 140 7.82 16.03 7.87
CA THR A 140 6.50 15.98 7.25
C THR A 140 6.52 16.64 5.86
N ILE A 141 7.12 17.82 5.74
CA ILE A 141 7.25 18.51 4.45
C ILE A 141 8.04 17.65 3.46
N LYS A 142 9.20 17.11 3.87
CA LYS A 142 10.01 16.21 3.03
C LYS A 142 9.24 14.94 2.67
N ARG A 143 8.40 14.41 3.56
CA ARG A 143 7.56 13.23 3.28
C ARG A 143 6.48 13.56 2.27
N ASN A 144 5.87 14.74 2.34
CA ASN A 144 4.80 15.16 1.44
C ASN A 144 5.26 15.27 -0.02
N THR A 145 6.56 15.45 -0.27
CA THR A 145 7.08 15.39 -1.65
C THR A 145 6.88 14.03 -2.32
N ALA A 146 6.72 12.95 -1.54
CA ALA A 146 6.42 11.62 -2.09
C ALA A 146 5.04 11.59 -2.76
N TRP A 147 4.10 12.44 -2.34
CA TRP A 147 2.72 12.50 -2.85
C TRP A 147 2.54 13.47 -4.02
N LYS A 148 3.62 14.09 -4.49
CA LYS A 148 3.57 15.11 -5.55
C LYS A 148 3.01 14.58 -6.86
N ASP A 149 3.39 13.35 -7.20
CA ASP A 149 2.97 12.69 -8.42
C ASP A 149 3.02 11.16 -8.24
N GLU A 150 2.26 10.47 -9.07
CA GLU A 150 2.09 9.02 -9.01
C GLU A 150 3.43 8.27 -9.12
N PHE A 151 4.32 8.73 -10.00
CA PHE A 151 5.62 8.10 -10.19
C PHE A 151 6.49 8.24 -8.95
N THR A 152 6.59 9.45 -8.38
CA THR A 152 7.35 9.66 -7.15
C THR A 152 6.78 8.84 -5.99
N LEU A 153 5.45 8.74 -5.88
CA LEU A 153 4.77 7.94 -4.87
C LEU A 153 5.16 6.46 -4.97
N TYR A 154 5.02 5.86 -6.15
CA TYR A 154 5.34 4.44 -6.32
C TYR A 154 6.83 4.16 -6.27
N ARG A 155 7.69 5.06 -6.75
CA ARG A 155 9.16 4.93 -6.64
C ARG A 155 9.62 4.92 -5.19
N VAL A 156 9.12 5.85 -4.37
CA VAL A 156 9.43 5.89 -2.92
C VAL A 156 8.81 4.69 -2.21
N THR A 157 7.62 4.25 -2.63
CA THR A 157 6.98 3.08 -2.03
C THR A 157 7.72 1.78 -2.38
N ALA A 158 8.26 1.66 -3.60
CA ALA A 158 9.03 0.50 -4.02
C ALA A 158 10.35 0.37 -3.26
N SER A 159 10.95 1.48 -2.81
CA SER A 159 12.18 1.43 -2.01
C SER A 159 11.94 0.97 -0.57
N CYS A 160 10.76 1.21 0.01
CA CYS A 160 10.38 0.70 1.34
C CYS A 160 9.69 -0.67 1.30
N ALA A 161 9.02 -1.02 0.21
CA ALA A 161 8.26 -2.26 0.06
C ALA A 161 8.51 -2.92 -1.31
N PRO A 162 9.76 -3.36 -1.60
CA PRO A 162 10.10 -3.92 -2.91
C PRO A 162 9.36 -5.21 -3.24
N GLY A 163 8.94 -5.98 -2.23
CA GLY A 163 8.14 -7.20 -2.39
C GLY A 163 6.63 -6.97 -2.61
N ASN A 164 6.17 -5.73 -2.76
CA ASN A 164 4.76 -5.43 -3.00
C ASN A 164 4.46 -5.46 -4.51
N PHE A 165 3.80 -6.52 -4.99
CA PHE A 165 3.48 -6.65 -6.42
C PHE A 165 2.65 -5.47 -6.95
N ARG A 166 1.74 -4.88 -6.15
CA ARG A 166 0.90 -3.74 -6.57
C ARG A 166 1.75 -2.52 -6.85
N VAL A 167 2.73 -2.27 -5.99
CA VAL A 167 3.65 -1.13 -6.10
C VAL A 167 4.55 -1.32 -7.31
N GLN A 168 5.09 -2.52 -7.51
CA GLN A 168 5.89 -2.86 -8.68
C GLN A 168 5.09 -2.72 -9.99
N TYR A 169 3.86 -3.22 -10.02
CA TYR A 169 2.94 -3.11 -11.15
C TYR A 169 2.62 -1.65 -11.48
N ASN A 170 2.24 -0.87 -10.46
CA ASN A 170 1.90 0.54 -10.66
C ASN A 170 3.12 1.40 -11.04
N LEU A 171 4.29 1.09 -10.48
CA LEU A 171 5.55 1.75 -10.86
C LEU A 171 5.91 1.42 -12.33
N GLY A 172 5.76 0.16 -12.74
CA GLY A 172 5.94 -0.25 -14.14
C GLY A 172 5.02 0.53 -15.09
N ASN A 173 3.74 0.68 -14.74
CA ASN A 173 2.79 1.49 -15.50
C ASN A 173 3.19 2.98 -15.55
N ALA A 174 3.72 3.51 -14.45
CA ALA A 174 4.18 4.90 -14.39
C ALA A 174 5.41 5.14 -15.28
N TYR A 175 6.36 4.20 -15.31
CA TYR A 175 7.49 4.23 -16.25
C TYR A 175 7.03 4.13 -17.70
N PHE A 176 6.07 3.24 -18.00
CA PHE A 176 5.51 3.08 -19.34
C PHE A 176 4.89 4.38 -19.86
N ARG A 177 4.09 5.07 -19.03
CA ARG A 177 3.51 6.38 -19.38
C ARG A 177 4.55 7.48 -19.62
N ARG A 178 5.76 7.34 -19.07
CA ARG A 178 6.89 8.26 -19.30
C ARG A 178 7.75 7.86 -20.51
N GLY A 179 7.41 6.76 -21.20
CA GLY A 179 8.16 6.25 -22.34
C GLY A 179 9.42 5.45 -21.97
N ASP A 180 9.68 5.23 -20.68
CA ASP A 180 10.83 4.44 -20.22
C ASP A 180 10.44 2.95 -20.17
N ILE A 181 10.45 2.33 -21.34
CA ILE A 181 9.97 0.95 -21.51
C ILE A 181 10.88 -0.07 -20.80
N ALA A 182 12.17 0.23 -20.68
CA ALA A 182 13.13 -0.66 -20.02
C ALA A 182 12.80 -0.80 -18.52
N ASN A 183 12.63 0.32 -17.81
CA ASN A 183 12.22 0.27 -16.40
C ASN A 183 10.78 -0.23 -16.24
N ALA A 184 9.89 0.07 -17.18
CA ALA A 184 8.53 -0.44 -17.16
C ALA A 184 8.50 -1.98 -17.17
N LEU A 185 9.26 -2.61 -18.07
CA LEU A 185 9.40 -4.07 -18.16
C LEU A 185 9.99 -4.63 -16.85
N ALA A 186 11.12 -4.10 -16.38
CA ALA A 186 11.79 -4.61 -15.18
C ALA A 186 10.88 -4.62 -13.92
N HIS A 187 10.13 -3.54 -13.72
CA HIS A 187 9.19 -3.44 -12.60
C HIS A 187 7.96 -4.34 -12.79
N THR A 188 7.40 -4.43 -14.00
CA THR A 188 6.22 -5.26 -14.27
C THR A 188 6.57 -6.76 -14.24
N GLU A 189 7.77 -7.16 -14.68
CA GLU A 189 8.30 -8.52 -14.53
C GLU A 189 8.49 -8.88 -13.05
N THR A 190 8.96 -7.92 -12.24
CA THR A 190 9.03 -8.12 -10.79
C THR A 190 7.65 -8.29 -10.18
N ALA A 191 6.64 -7.51 -10.61
CA ALA A 191 5.27 -7.70 -10.18
C ALA A 191 4.73 -9.08 -10.57
N PHE A 192 5.03 -9.56 -11.78
CA PHE A 192 4.62 -10.87 -12.26
C PHE A 192 5.25 -12.01 -11.45
N ARG A 193 6.55 -11.90 -11.12
CA ARG A 193 7.20 -12.87 -10.22
C ARG A 193 6.58 -12.92 -8.83
N LEU A 194 6.16 -11.76 -8.30
CA LEU A 194 5.53 -11.66 -6.99
C LEU A 194 4.07 -12.16 -6.98
N ARG A 195 3.35 -11.99 -8.10
CA ARG A 195 1.97 -12.44 -8.26
C ARG A 195 1.67 -12.78 -9.73
N PRO A 196 1.87 -14.05 -10.15
CA PRO A 196 1.68 -14.46 -11.54
C PRO A 196 0.22 -14.64 -11.95
N ASP A 197 -0.69 -14.80 -10.99
CA ASP A 197 -2.13 -15.05 -11.17
C ASP A 197 -2.96 -13.76 -11.32
N PHE A 198 -2.33 -12.59 -11.43
CA PHE A 198 -3.02 -11.32 -11.59
C PHE A 198 -3.09 -10.93 -13.07
N PRO A 199 -4.27 -11.04 -13.73
CA PRO A 199 -4.40 -10.94 -15.19
C PRO A 199 -3.91 -9.59 -15.74
N GLN A 200 -4.09 -8.50 -15.00
CA GLN A 200 -3.67 -7.16 -15.40
C GLN A 200 -2.15 -7.03 -15.52
N VAL A 201 -1.37 -7.75 -14.70
CA VAL A 201 0.10 -7.74 -14.78
C VAL A 201 0.56 -8.45 -16.04
N SER A 202 0.03 -9.64 -16.32
CA SER A 202 0.33 -10.39 -17.56
C SER A 202 -0.07 -9.58 -18.79
N TYR A 203 -1.27 -9.00 -18.81
CA TYR A 203 -1.72 -8.14 -19.92
C TYR A 203 -0.78 -6.94 -20.15
N ASN A 204 -0.37 -6.23 -19.08
CA ASN A 204 0.53 -5.09 -19.24
C ASN A 204 1.94 -5.50 -19.69
N LEU A 205 2.46 -6.65 -19.24
CA LEU A 205 3.68 -7.21 -19.82
C LEU A 205 3.51 -7.49 -21.31
N GLY A 206 2.38 -8.05 -21.71
CA GLY A 206 2.06 -8.29 -23.12
C GLY A 206 2.09 -7.01 -23.94
N LEU A 207 1.46 -5.94 -23.43
CA LEU A 207 1.49 -4.61 -24.05
C LEU A 207 2.91 -4.05 -24.18
N MET A 208 3.71 -4.16 -23.12
CA MET A 208 5.09 -3.67 -23.12
C MET A 208 5.97 -4.46 -24.10
N TYR A 209 5.84 -5.79 -24.14
CA TYR A 209 6.55 -6.63 -25.11
C TYR A 209 6.15 -6.32 -26.55
N ALA A 210 4.86 -6.11 -26.81
CA ALA A 210 4.38 -5.72 -28.13
C ALA A 210 4.97 -4.37 -28.56
N THR A 211 5.06 -3.41 -27.63
CA THR A 211 5.63 -2.06 -27.88
C THR A 211 7.10 -2.13 -28.32
N VAL A 212 7.87 -3.11 -27.82
CA VAL A 212 9.28 -3.32 -28.21
C VAL A 212 9.46 -4.36 -29.33
N GLY A 213 8.38 -4.76 -30.01
CA GLY A 213 8.43 -5.72 -31.13
C GLY A 213 8.61 -7.18 -30.72
N ARG A 214 8.61 -7.50 -29.43
CA ARG A 214 8.73 -8.88 -28.89
C ARG A 214 7.38 -9.60 -28.93
N LEU A 215 6.82 -9.75 -30.15
CA LEU A 215 5.45 -10.24 -30.36
C LEU A 215 5.20 -11.66 -29.84
N GLY A 216 6.23 -12.53 -29.81
CA GLY A 216 6.08 -13.89 -29.28
C GLY A 216 5.86 -13.91 -27.77
N GLU A 217 6.54 -13.03 -27.05
CA GLU A 217 6.39 -12.91 -25.60
C GLU A 217 5.11 -12.16 -25.25
N ALA A 218 4.72 -11.18 -26.09
CA ALA A 218 3.42 -10.54 -25.97
C ALA A 218 2.26 -11.54 -26.10
N GLU A 219 2.30 -12.42 -27.10
CA GLU A 219 1.32 -13.49 -27.29
C GLU A 219 1.22 -14.40 -26.05
N ALA A 220 2.37 -14.84 -25.54
CA ALA A 220 2.42 -15.69 -24.34
C ALA A 220 1.82 -15.00 -23.10
N MET A 221 2.10 -13.71 -22.92
CA MET A 221 1.58 -12.94 -21.79
C MET A 221 0.08 -12.65 -21.91
N TYR A 222 -0.45 -12.41 -23.12
CA TYR A 222 -1.89 -12.28 -23.32
C TYR A 222 -2.64 -13.59 -23.06
N ARG A 223 -2.09 -14.73 -23.49
CA ARG A 223 -2.65 -16.04 -23.13
C ARG A 223 -2.68 -16.25 -21.62
N LYS A 224 -1.61 -15.93 -20.89
CA LYS A 224 -1.60 -16.00 -19.41
C LYS A 224 -2.64 -15.10 -18.76
N ALA A 225 -2.88 -13.91 -19.31
CA ALA A 225 -3.94 -13.02 -18.83
C ALA A 225 -5.33 -13.66 -19.00
N ILE A 226 -5.58 -14.30 -20.15
CA ILE A 226 -6.83 -15.02 -20.44
C ILE A 226 -6.97 -16.29 -19.58
N GLU A 227 -5.89 -17.03 -19.35
CA GLU A 227 -5.88 -18.18 -18.45
C GLU A 227 -6.25 -17.79 -17.02
N SER A 228 -5.78 -16.62 -16.57
CA SER A 228 -6.09 -16.09 -15.22
C SER A 228 -7.50 -15.50 -15.15
N ASP A 229 -7.98 -14.87 -16.22
CA ASP A 229 -9.32 -14.31 -16.35
C ASP A 229 -9.86 -14.47 -17.79
N PRO A 230 -10.67 -15.51 -18.04
CA PRO A 230 -11.27 -15.76 -19.36
C PRO A 230 -12.28 -14.70 -19.81
N ALA A 231 -12.63 -13.73 -18.95
CA ALA A 231 -13.50 -12.60 -19.28
C ALA A 231 -12.71 -11.31 -19.59
N TYR A 232 -11.38 -11.40 -19.68
CA TYR A 232 -10.51 -10.23 -19.90
C TYR A 232 -10.49 -9.80 -21.38
N ALA A 233 -11.58 -9.14 -21.82
CA ALA A 233 -11.83 -8.76 -23.22
C ALA A 233 -10.64 -8.09 -23.94
N ARG A 234 -9.90 -7.21 -23.25
CA ARG A 234 -8.74 -6.51 -23.81
C ARG A 234 -7.58 -7.45 -24.17
N ALA A 235 -7.38 -8.54 -23.42
CA ALA A 235 -6.36 -9.53 -23.77
C ALA A 235 -6.75 -10.33 -25.01
N HIS A 236 -8.02 -10.73 -25.14
CA HIS A 236 -8.55 -11.38 -26.35
C HIS A 236 -8.32 -10.50 -27.59
N ASN A 237 -8.67 -9.22 -27.53
CA ASN A 237 -8.48 -8.28 -28.65
C ASN A 237 -7.00 -8.13 -29.07
N ASN A 238 -6.09 -7.97 -28.10
CA ASN A 238 -4.68 -7.77 -28.43
C ASN A 238 -3.99 -9.08 -28.86
N LEU A 239 -4.44 -10.23 -28.33
CA LEU A 239 -4.01 -11.54 -28.81
C LEU A 239 -4.44 -11.73 -30.27
N ALA A 240 -5.70 -11.43 -30.59
CA ALA A 240 -6.22 -11.49 -31.96
C ALA A 240 -5.41 -10.64 -32.95
N ALA A 241 -5.07 -9.41 -32.57
CA ALA A 241 -4.23 -8.53 -33.39
C ALA A 241 -2.85 -9.13 -33.68
N ILE A 242 -2.21 -9.75 -32.68
CA ILE A 242 -0.93 -10.45 -32.87
C ILE A 242 -1.09 -11.67 -33.79
N LEU A 243 -2.13 -12.48 -33.57
CA LEU A 243 -2.41 -13.67 -34.39
C LEU A 243 -2.65 -13.29 -35.86
N PHE A 244 -3.42 -12.23 -36.10
CA PHE A 244 -3.67 -11.67 -37.42
C PHE A 244 -2.36 -11.25 -38.11
N SER A 245 -1.50 -10.50 -37.41
CA SER A 245 -0.19 -10.09 -37.95
C SER A 245 0.74 -11.26 -38.28
N ARG A 246 0.49 -12.44 -37.70
CA ARG A 246 1.22 -13.69 -37.95
C ARG A 246 0.54 -14.61 -38.96
N GLY A 247 -0.55 -14.18 -39.59
CA GLY A 247 -1.31 -14.97 -40.58
C GLY A 247 -2.18 -16.08 -39.96
N ARG A 248 -2.35 -16.12 -38.64
CA ARG A 248 -3.22 -17.08 -37.94
C ARG A 248 -4.66 -16.58 -37.91
N LEU A 249 -5.24 -16.49 -39.11
CA LEU A 249 -6.50 -15.78 -39.38
C LEU A 249 -7.70 -16.38 -38.64
N GLU A 250 -7.85 -17.70 -38.64
CA GLU A 250 -8.96 -18.38 -37.94
C GLU A 250 -8.93 -18.13 -36.43
N GLU A 251 -7.75 -18.25 -35.81
CA GLU A 251 -7.58 -18.00 -34.38
C GLU A 251 -7.81 -16.52 -34.05
N ALA A 252 -7.33 -15.59 -34.89
CA ALA A 252 -7.60 -14.16 -34.71
C ALA A 252 -9.10 -13.85 -34.74
N GLY A 253 -9.86 -14.42 -35.68
CA GLY A 253 -11.31 -14.25 -35.75
C GLY A 253 -12.04 -14.77 -34.52
N SER A 254 -11.62 -15.92 -34.00
CA SER A 254 -12.17 -16.48 -32.76
C SER A 254 -11.95 -15.55 -31.56
N GLU A 255 -10.73 -15.04 -31.41
CA GLU A 255 -10.34 -14.16 -30.31
C GLU A 255 -11.04 -12.79 -30.38
N TRP A 256 -11.16 -12.17 -31.56
CA TRP A 256 -11.95 -10.94 -31.70
C TRP A 256 -13.45 -11.14 -31.46
N SER A 257 -14.01 -12.26 -31.92
CA SER A 257 -15.40 -12.61 -31.63
C SER A 257 -15.62 -12.78 -30.13
N ARG A 258 -14.67 -13.39 -29.42
CA ARG A 258 -14.71 -13.52 -27.96
C ARG A 258 -14.61 -12.16 -27.27
N ALA A 259 -13.72 -11.29 -27.73
CA ALA A 259 -13.60 -9.92 -27.21
C ALA A 259 -14.92 -9.14 -27.33
N LEU A 260 -15.61 -9.24 -28.48
CA LEU A 260 -16.92 -8.60 -28.69
C LEU A 260 -18.06 -9.22 -27.91
N ALA A 261 -18.02 -10.54 -27.66
CA ALA A 261 -19.00 -11.20 -26.81
C ALA A 261 -18.90 -10.71 -25.35
N LEU A 262 -17.68 -10.38 -24.90
CA LEU A 262 -17.41 -9.86 -23.56
C LEU A 262 -17.63 -8.34 -23.46
N ASP A 263 -17.30 -7.60 -24.51
CA ASP A 263 -17.49 -6.16 -24.64
C ASP A 263 -17.97 -5.79 -26.06
N PRO A 264 -19.29 -5.71 -26.27
CA PRO A 264 -19.86 -5.37 -27.59
C PRO A 264 -19.49 -3.96 -28.09
N GLY A 265 -18.99 -3.08 -27.22
CA GLY A 265 -18.56 -1.73 -27.54
C GLY A 265 -17.13 -1.62 -28.05
N MET A 266 -16.39 -2.74 -28.13
CA MET A 266 -14.97 -2.73 -28.49
C MET A 266 -14.75 -2.52 -29.99
N GLU A 267 -14.66 -1.26 -30.41
CA GLU A 267 -14.47 -0.87 -31.82
C GLU A 267 -13.23 -1.49 -32.46
N GLN A 268 -12.13 -1.68 -31.69
CA GLN A 268 -10.92 -2.32 -32.20
C GLN A 268 -11.17 -3.77 -32.65
N ALA A 269 -12.02 -4.51 -31.93
CA ALA A 269 -12.34 -5.89 -32.25
C ALA A 269 -13.30 -5.97 -33.46
N LYS A 270 -14.22 -5.01 -33.60
CA LYS A 270 -15.08 -4.89 -34.81
C LYS A 270 -14.24 -4.63 -36.06
N GLU A 271 -13.31 -3.69 -35.96
CA GLU A 271 -12.42 -3.38 -37.08
C GLU A 271 -11.51 -4.57 -37.41
N GLY A 272 -10.99 -5.27 -36.40
CA GLY A 272 -10.23 -6.51 -36.59
C GLY A 272 -10.97 -7.56 -37.42
N LEU A 273 -12.23 -7.85 -37.07
CA LEU A 273 -13.07 -8.78 -37.86
C LEU A 273 -13.35 -8.26 -39.27
N ARG A 274 -13.58 -6.96 -39.44
CA ARG A 274 -13.79 -6.36 -40.77
C ARG A 274 -12.55 -6.52 -41.66
N LEU A 275 -11.35 -6.36 -41.11
CA LEU A 275 -10.08 -6.57 -41.82
C LEU A 275 -9.87 -8.05 -42.16
N LEU A 276 -10.26 -8.95 -41.25
CA LEU A 276 -10.22 -10.40 -41.48
C LEU A 276 -11.06 -10.80 -42.69
N ASP A 277 -12.31 -10.32 -42.78
CA ASP A 277 -13.22 -10.58 -43.89
C ASP A 277 -12.70 -10.08 -45.24
N GLN A 278 -11.89 -9.02 -45.24
CA GLN A 278 -11.22 -8.50 -46.44
C GLN A 278 -9.99 -9.32 -46.82
N SER A 279 -9.28 -9.87 -45.83
CA SER A 279 -8.07 -10.68 -46.05
C SER A 279 -8.35 -12.11 -46.53
N GLY A 280 -9.57 -12.62 -46.31
CA GLY A 280 -10.02 -13.94 -46.77
C GLY A 280 -10.63 -13.96 -48.17
N ARG A 281 -10.64 -12.82 -48.89
CA ARG A 281 -11.07 -12.69 -50.29
C ARG A 281 -9.86 -12.59 -51.21
#